data_AF-A0A9W9CFR4-F1
#
_entry.id   AF-A0A9W9CFR4-F1
#
_cell.length_a   1.000
_cell.length_b   1.000
_cell.length_c   1.000
_cell.angle_alpha   90.00
_cell.angle_beta   90.00
_cell.angle_gamma   90.00
#
_symmetry.space_group_name_H-M   'P 1'
#
loop_
_entity.id
_entity.type
_entity.pdbx_description
1 polymer ?
#
loop_
_entity_poly.entity_id
_entity_poly.type
_entity_poly.pdbx_seq_one_letter_code
_entity_poly.pdbx_strand_id
1 'polypeptide(L)'
;MSSGYHDHQSHMFSTERGHFLEAGSCPASHPVRVPQVAYETMWNTTVFKDMWPKDGSQPFVWSFLGNGYGTHADYVFGWKGDSLQRAMNDTCMFHGCGSPGVQGILKTQTVEEMNKCQAVREVTEDVDGWLDELPGQKMGEVM
;
A
#
# COMPACT_ATOMS: atom_id res chain seq x y z
N MET A 1 28.88 -16.35 27.94
CA MET A 1 28.54 -14.94 27.65
C MET A 1 27.44 -14.96 26.59
N SER A 2 26.17 -14.92 27.00
CA SER A 2 25.03 -14.84 26.06
C SER A 2 24.72 -13.35 25.89
N SER A 3 24.93 -12.81 24.69
CA SER A 3 24.61 -11.42 24.38
C SER A 3 23.09 -11.24 24.41
N GLY A 4 22.61 -10.38 25.31
CA GLY A 4 21.21 -9.97 25.40
C GLY A 4 20.79 -9.08 24.23
N TYR A 5 20.48 -9.71 23.10
CA TYR A 5 19.65 -9.10 22.06
C TYR A 5 18.26 -9.71 22.24
N HIS A 6 17.33 -8.94 22.80
CA HIS A 6 15.92 -9.34 22.86
C HIS A 6 15.46 -9.67 21.44
N ASP A 7 14.88 -10.85 21.22
CA ASP A 7 14.34 -11.16 19.90
C ASP A 7 13.22 -10.15 19.58
N HIS A 8 13.21 -9.62 18.36
CA HIS A 8 12.27 -8.59 17.92
C HIS A 8 10.90 -9.16 17.52
N GLN A 9 10.60 -10.42 17.86
CA GLN A 9 9.41 -11.13 17.40
C GLN A 9 8.49 -11.53 18.56
N SER A 10 9.05 -11.92 19.70
CA SER A 10 8.30 -12.42 20.87
C SER A 10 7.43 -11.38 21.56
N HIS A 11 7.59 -10.10 21.22
CA HIS A 11 6.70 -9.04 21.68
C HIS A 11 5.45 -8.85 20.79
N MET A 12 5.33 -9.62 19.69
CA MET A 12 4.22 -9.57 18.74
C MET A 12 3.51 -10.92 18.65
N PHE A 13 2.18 -10.89 18.54
CA PHE A 13 1.36 -12.08 18.31
C PHE A 13 0.34 -11.79 17.20
N SER A 14 0.35 -12.61 16.15
CA SER A 14 -0.61 -12.48 15.06
C SER A 14 -1.89 -13.26 15.36
N THR A 15 -3.02 -12.57 15.36
CA THR A 15 -4.37 -13.15 15.43
C THR A 15 -5.08 -13.10 14.07
N GLU A 16 -4.32 -12.89 12.99
CA GLU A 16 -4.81 -12.82 11.61
C GLU A 16 -5.53 -14.11 11.23
N ARG A 17 -6.69 -13.99 10.57
CA ARG A 17 -7.49 -15.13 10.09
C ARG A 17 -7.33 -15.39 8.58
N GLY A 18 -6.44 -14.65 7.94
CA GLY A 18 -6.28 -14.61 6.49
C GLY A 18 -7.41 -13.86 5.80
N HIS A 19 -7.19 -13.50 4.54
CA HIS A 19 -8.12 -12.68 3.75
C HIS A 19 -8.37 -11.31 4.41
N PHE A 20 -9.12 -10.40 3.77
CA PHE A 20 -9.45 -9.07 4.31
C PHE A 20 -10.44 -9.15 5.50
N LEU A 21 -10.16 -10.01 6.48
CA LEU A 21 -10.95 -10.25 7.68
C LEU A 21 -10.28 -9.60 8.89
N GLU A 22 -11.08 -9.11 9.82
CA GLU A 22 -10.52 -8.53 11.03
C GLU A 22 -9.80 -9.60 11.87
N ALA A 23 -8.60 -9.28 12.34
CA ALA A 23 -7.84 -10.10 13.27
C ALA A 23 -8.61 -10.33 14.58
N GLY A 24 -8.49 -11.54 15.13
CA GLY A 24 -9.18 -11.94 16.36
C GLY A 24 -8.75 -11.15 17.60
N SER A 25 -9.39 -11.44 18.73
CA SER A 25 -9.06 -10.82 20.02
C SER A 25 -7.63 -11.10 20.45
N CYS A 26 -6.99 -10.10 21.05
CA CYS A 26 -5.66 -10.23 21.65
C CYS A 26 -5.63 -11.30 22.75
N PRO A 27 -4.65 -12.22 22.77
CA PRO A 27 -4.45 -13.12 23.90
C PRO A 27 -3.94 -12.34 25.12
N ALA A 28 -4.12 -12.89 26.32
CA ALA A 28 -3.67 -12.24 27.56
C ALA A 28 -2.15 -11.99 27.61
N SER A 29 -1.35 -12.77 26.88
CA SER A 29 0.10 -12.57 26.75
C SER A 29 0.48 -11.34 25.91
N HIS A 30 -0.42 -10.86 25.06
CA HIS A 30 -0.20 -9.74 24.14
C HIS A 30 -1.43 -8.81 24.14
N PRO A 31 -1.72 -8.13 25.28
CA PRO A 31 -3.00 -7.45 25.49
C PRO A 31 -3.18 -6.15 24.68
N VAL A 32 -2.13 -5.68 24.02
CA VAL A 32 -2.14 -4.43 23.25
C VAL A 32 -2.47 -4.74 21.79
N ARG A 33 -3.58 -4.19 21.29
CA ARG A 33 -3.95 -4.29 19.87
C ARG A 33 -3.18 -3.27 19.05
N VAL A 34 -2.53 -3.73 17.99
CA VAL A 34 -1.89 -2.87 16.97
C VAL A 34 -2.78 -2.81 15.71
N PRO A 35 -2.69 -1.74 14.90
CA PRO A 35 -3.41 -1.68 13.63
C PRO A 35 -3.05 -2.84 12.70
N GLN A 36 -4.05 -3.48 12.11
CA GLN A 36 -3.89 -4.40 10.98
C GLN A 36 -3.91 -3.56 9.70
N VAL A 37 -2.91 -3.74 8.85
CA VAL A 37 -2.84 -3.06 7.55
C VAL A 37 -3.10 -4.08 6.45
N ALA A 38 -4.11 -3.80 5.63
CA ALA A 38 -4.40 -4.58 4.44
C ALA A 38 -4.01 -3.78 3.20
N TYR A 39 -3.24 -4.41 2.30
CA TYR A 39 -2.81 -3.82 1.04
C TYR A 39 -3.54 -4.52 -0.10
N GLU A 40 -4.27 -3.75 -0.89
CA GLU A 40 -4.87 -4.19 -2.14
C GLU A 40 -4.29 -3.36 -3.28
N THR A 41 -3.85 -4.02 -4.34
CA THR A 41 -3.42 -3.33 -5.56
C THR A 41 -4.32 -3.77 -6.70
N MET A 42 -4.95 -2.80 -7.35
CA MET A 42 -5.85 -3.01 -8.48
C MET A 42 -5.32 -2.27 -9.70
N TRP A 43 -5.30 -2.94 -10.84
CA TRP A 43 -4.90 -2.34 -12.12
C TRP A 43 -6.12 -2.26 -13.04
N ASN A 44 -6.46 -1.04 -13.48
CA ASN A 44 -7.44 -0.86 -14.54
C ASN A 44 -6.80 -1.13 -15.91
N THR A 45 -7.00 -2.33 -16.42
CA THR A 45 -6.44 -2.75 -17.71
C THR A 45 -7.40 -2.58 -18.89
N THR A 46 -8.59 -2.01 -18.66
CA THR A 46 -9.64 -1.88 -19.69
C THR A 46 -9.18 -1.09 -20.92
N VAL A 47 -8.29 -0.12 -20.74
CA VAL A 47 -7.72 0.69 -21.82
C VAL A 47 -6.85 -0.11 -22.80
N PHE A 48 -6.35 -1.28 -22.40
CA PHE A 48 -5.49 -2.14 -23.21
C PHE A 48 -6.23 -3.33 -23.84
N LYS A 49 -7.57 -3.37 -23.74
CA LYS A 49 -8.39 -4.50 -24.20
C LYS A 49 -8.12 -4.92 -25.66
N ASP A 50 -7.79 -3.95 -26.53
CA ASP A 50 -7.60 -4.16 -27.96
C ASP A 50 -6.15 -4.59 -28.31
N MET A 51 -5.28 -4.68 -27.30
CA MET A 51 -3.88 -5.10 -27.43
C MET A 51 -3.64 -6.56 -27.02
N TRP A 52 -4.69 -7.30 -26.69
CA TRP A 52 -4.54 -8.70 -26.27
C TRP A 52 -4.01 -9.56 -27.42
N PRO A 53 -2.96 -10.38 -27.18
CA PRO A 53 -2.45 -11.31 -28.18
C PRO A 53 -3.54 -12.28 -28.67
N LYS A 54 -3.57 -12.53 -29.99
CA LYS A 54 -4.54 -13.46 -30.60
C LYS A 54 -4.38 -14.90 -30.11
N ASP A 55 -3.19 -15.25 -29.63
CA ASP A 55 -2.88 -16.56 -29.06
C ASP A 55 -3.33 -16.71 -27.59
N GLY A 56 -3.87 -15.66 -26.98
CA GLY A 56 -4.36 -15.67 -25.60
C GLY A 56 -3.28 -15.56 -24.53
N SER A 57 -2.01 -15.31 -24.92
CA SER A 57 -0.93 -15.07 -23.96
C SER A 57 -1.18 -13.82 -23.10
N GLN A 58 -0.60 -13.79 -21.89
CA GLN A 58 -0.68 -12.67 -20.97
C GLN A 58 0.20 -11.50 -21.47
N PRO A 59 -0.37 -10.34 -21.86
CA PRO A 59 0.44 -9.23 -22.37
C PRO A 59 1.17 -8.44 -21.29
N PHE A 60 0.78 -8.55 -20.02
CA PHE A 60 1.39 -7.80 -18.93
C PHE A 60 2.51 -8.56 -18.26
N VAL A 61 3.63 -7.87 -18.06
CA VAL A 61 4.73 -8.32 -17.22
C VAL A 61 4.88 -7.35 -16.05
N TRP A 62 5.20 -7.88 -14.87
CA TRP A 62 5.61 -7.05 -13.75
C TRP A 62 6.94 -6.37 -14.09
N SER A 63 7.09 -5.08 -13.78
CA SER A 63 8.36 -4.36 -13.99
C SER A 63 9.56 -4.99 -13.25
N PHE A 64 9.30 -5.82 -12.24
CA PHE A 64 10.27 -6.63 -11.50
C PHE A 64 10.37 -8.10 -11.99
N LEU A 65 9.89 -8.41 -13.19
CA LEU A 65 9.98 -9.75 -13.82
C LEU A 65 9.31 -10.91 -13.04
N GLY A 66 8.26 -10.62 -12.26
CA GLY A 66 7.18 -11.58 -12.02
C GLY A 66 7.34 -12.60 -10.92
N ASN A 67 8.37 -12.51 -10.08
CA ASN A 67 8.50 -13.36 -8.89
C ASN A 67 7.59 -12.93 -7.71
N GLY A 68 6.78 -11.87 -7.87
CA GLY A 68 5.79 -11.41 -6.87
C GLY A 68 6.39 -10.73 -5.63
N TYR A 69 7.70 -10.81 -5.43
CA TYR A 69 8.41 -10.23 -4.29
C TYR A 69 8.88 -8.79 -4.50
N GLY A 70 8.50 -8.15 -5.62
CA GLY A 70 8.96 -6.82 -5.99
C GLY A 70 8.19 -5.65 -5.38
N THR A 71 7.09 -5.92 -4.67
CA THR A 71 6.27 -4.86 -4.06
C THR A 71 6.94 -4.35 -2.78
N HIS A 72 7.28 -3.08 -2.76
CA HIS A 72 7.77 -2.37 -1.58
C HIS A 72 6.72 -1.34 -1.15
N ALA A 73 6.62 -1.10 0.16
CA ALA A 73 5.74 -0.08 0.72
C ALA A 73 6.50 0.71 1.78
N ASP A 74 6.53 2.03 1.62
CA ASP A 74 7.02 2.94 2.65
C ASP A 74 5.85 3.37 3.55
N TYR A 75 6.03 3.19 4.85
CA TYR A 75 5.09 3.71 5.83
C TYR A 75 5.55 5.09 6.31
N VAL A 76 4.74 6.12 6.04
CA VAL A 76 4.95 7.46 6.57
C VAL A 76 3.91 7.75 7.64
N PHE A 77 4.38 8.10 8.85
CA PHE A 77 3.49 8.47 9.95
C PHE A 77 3.05 9.94 9.83
N GLY A 78 1.95 10.19 9.11
CA GLY A 78 1.42 11.52 8.82
C GLY A 78 0.20 11.96 9.66
N TRP A 79 -0.17 11.22 10.71
CA TRP A 79 -1.39 11.49 11.47
C TRP A 79 -1.28 12.76 12.31
N LYS A 80 -2.24 13.68 12.13
CA LYS A 80 -2.31 14.93 12.91
C LYS A 80 -3.03 14.72 14.23
N GLY A 81 -2.37 15.03 15.34
CA GLY A 81 -2.95 14.99 16.68
C GLY A 81 -3.48 13.60 17.03
N ASP A 82 -4.71 13.51 17.48
CA ASP A 82 -5.37 12.27 17.92
C ASP A 82 -6.04 11.47 16.79
N SER A 83 -5.84 11.86 15.52
CA SER A 83 -6.59 11.31 14.39
C SER A 83 -6.45 9.79 14.23
N LEU A 84 -5.24 9.25 14.41
CA LEU A 84 -5.03 7.79 14.35
C LEU A 84 -5.80 7.09 15.47
N GLN A 85 -5.71 7.60 16.70
CA GLN A 85 -6.37 6.98 17.83
C GLN A 85 -7.89 7.00 17.69
N ARG A 86 -8.44 8.09 17.14
CA ARG A 86 -9.88 8.19 16.86
C ARG A 86 -10.32 7.15 15.81
N ALA A 87 -9.56 6.95 14.74
CA ALA A 87 -9.84 5.89 13.77
C ALA A 87 -9.73 4.49 14.39
N MET A 88 -8.70 4.22 15.21
CA MET A 88 -8.50 2.93 15.85
C MET A 88 -9.58 2.58 16.90
N ASN A 89 -10.18 3.59 17.53
CA ASN A 89 -11.22 3.40 18.54
C ASN A 89 -12.63 3.28 17.94
N ASP A 90 -12.79 3.54 16.65
CA ASP A 90 -14.08 3.50 15.96
C ASP A 90 -14.26 2.15 15.24
N THR A 91 -15.51 1.78 14.93
CA THR A 91 -15.83 0.62 14.09
C THR A 91 -16.06 1.02 12.63
N CYS A 92 -15.71 2.25 12.27
CA CYS A 92 -15.80 2.77 10.92
C CYS A 92 -15.00 1.90 9.95
N MET A 93 -15.52 1.75 8.73
CA MET A 93 -14.86 1.03 7.65
C MET A 93 -14.94 1.85 6.38
N PHE A 94 -13.85 1.85 5.60
CA PHE A 94 -13.74 2.56 4.32
C PHE A 94 -14.23 4.02 4.44
N HIS A 95 -15.23 4.40 3.64
CA HIS A 95 -15.80 5.74 3.61
C HIS A 95 -16.48 6.16 4.93
N GLY A 96 -16.85 5.20 5.79
CA GLY A 96 -17.41 5.50 7.11
C GLY A 96 -16.41 6.19 8.04
N CYS A 97 -15.11 5.97 7.83
CA CYS A 97 -14.08 6.69 8.58
C CYS A 97 -13.91 8.13 8.08
N GLY A 98 -14.41 8.43 6.88
CA GLY A 98 -14.21 9.66 6.14
C GLY A 98 -13.68 9.35 4.74
N SER A 99 -14.22 10.01 3.72
CA SER A 99 -13.68 10.04 2.36
C SER A 99 -13.71 11.47 1.81
N PRO A 100 -13.05 11.78 0.68
CA PRO A 100 -13.09 13.13 0.14
C PRO A 100 -14.53 13.64 -0.05
N GLY A 101 -14.87 14.73 0.63
CA GLY A 101 -16.24 15.29 0.65
C GLY A 101 -17.26 14.59 1.56
N VAL A 102 -16.89 13.50 2.24
CA VAL A 102 -17.74 12.80 3.22
C VAL A 102 -17.06 12.83 4.59
N GLN A 103 -17.71 13.46 5.56
CA GLN A 103 -17.18 13.57 6.92
C GLN A 103 -17.51 12.29 7.71
N GLY A 104 -16.49 11.69 8.31
CA GLY A 104 -16.63 10.60 9.28
C GLY A 104 -15.98 10.97 10.61
N ILE A 105 -15.41 9.98 11.28
CA ILE A 105 -14.57 10.25 12.45
C ILE A 105 -13.36 11.09 12.03
N LEU A 106 -12.76 10.84 10.87
CA LEU A 106 -11.62 11.61 10.36
C LEU A 106 -12.08 12.90 9.68
N LYS A 107 -11.34 13.98 9.90
CA LYS A 107 -11.54 15.23 9.16
C LYS A 107 -11.14 14.99 7.70
N THR A 108 -12.05 15.31 6.79
CA THR A 108 -11.80 15.25 5.36
C THR A 108 -11.89 16.64 4.73
N GLN A 109 -11.53 16.70 3.46
CA GLN A 109 -11.63 17.86 2.59
C GLN A 109 -12.15 17.38 1.24
N THR A 110 -12.69 18.27 0.40
CA THR A 110 -13.19 17.85 -0.91
C THR A 110 -12.04 17.57 -1.88
N VAL A 111 -12.32 16.84 -2.97
CA VAL A 111 -11.32 16.58 -4.02
C VAL A 111 -10.80 17.89 -4.61
N GLU A 112 -11.67 18.89 -4.79
CA GLU A 112 -11.28 20.22 -5.29
C GLU A 112 -10.33 20.94 -4.33
N GLU A 113 -10.49 20.77 -3.01
CA GLU A 113 -9.57 21.33 -2.01
C GLU A 113 -8.24 20.56 -1.98
N MET A 114 -8.26 19.24 -2.15
CA MET A 114 -7.04 18.41 -2.25
C MET A 114 -6.20 18.80 -3.45
N ASN A 115 -6.83 18.99 -4.61
CA ASN A 115 -6.14 19.33 -5.86
C ASN A 115 -5.47 20.72 -5.85
N LYS A 116 -5.78 21.58 -4.87
CA LYS A 116 -5.05 22.84 -4.65
C LYS A 116 -3.68 22.63 -4.00
N CYS A 117 -3.45 21.48 -3.36
CA CYS A 117 -2.15 21.10 -2.84
C CYS A 117 -1.28 20.53 -3.97
N GLN A 118 -0.38 21.35 -4.50
CA GLN A 118 0.54 20.94 -5.55
C GLN A 118 1.96 20.99 -5.03
N ALA A 119 2.64 19.85 -5.04
CA ALA A 119 4.08 19.80 -4.81
C ALA A 119 4.79 20.41 -6.02
N VAL A 120 5.85 21.18 -5.75
CA VAL A 120 6.73 21.67 -6.83
C VAL A 120 7.64 20.53 -7.23
N ARG A 121 7.82 20.36 -8.55
CA ARG A 121 8.76 19.38 -9.09
C ARG A 121 10.19 19.76 -8.71
N GLU A 122 10.82 18.95 -7.87
CA GLU A 122 12.20 19.19 -7.40
C GLU A 122 13.24 18.70 -8.41
N VAL A 123 12.93 17.67 -9.20
CA VAL A 123 13.83 17.08 -10.21
C VAL A 123 13.21 17.21 -11.59
N THR A 124 13.98 17.74 -12.54
CA THR A 124 13.56 17.85 -13.94
C THR A 124 14.03 16.64 -14.75
N GLU A 125 13.17 15.64 -14.91
CA GLU A 125 13.38 14.46 -15.76
C GLU A 125 12.21 14.25 -16.74
N ASP A 126 12.46 13.62 -17.89
CA ASP A 126 11.39 13.25 -18.82
C ASP A 126 10.63 12.04 -18.27
N VAL A 127 9.37 12.24 -17.88
CA VAL A 127 8.51 11.20 -17.26
C VAL A 127 7.40 10.74 -18.20
N ASP A 128 7.32 11.33 -19.39
CA ASP A 128 6.27 11.06 -20.35
C ASP A 128 6.83 10.27 -21.54
N GLY A 129 5.99 9.43 -22.15
CA GLY A 129 6.34 8.69 -23.36
C GLY A 129 6.73 7.22 -23.14
N TRP A 130 7.26 6.62 -24.20
CA TRP A 130 7.65 5.20 -24.22
C TRP A 130 9.14 5.06 -23.92
N LEU A 131 9.48 4.04 -23.11
CA LEU A 131 10.85 3.63 -22.87
C LEU A 131 11.21 2.47 -23.81
N ASP A 132 12.44 2.48 -24.33
CA ASP A 132 12.96 1.39 -25.16
C ASP A 132 13.18 0.09 -24.35
N GLU A 133 13.49 0.23 -23.05
CA GLU A 133 13.70 -0.86 -22.11
C GLU A 133 13.28 -0.48 -20.68
N LEU A 134 13.05 -1.47 -19.82
CA LEU A 134 12.71 -1.22 -18.42
C LEU A 134 13.91 -0.59 -17.67
N PRO A 135 13.70 0.41 -16.81
CA PRO A 135 14.77 0.99 -16.01
C PRO A 135 15.56 -0.08 -15.25
N GLY A 136 16.89 -0.06 -15.41
CA GLY A 136 17.79 -1.02 -14.77
C GLY A 136 18.02 -2.33 -15.54
N GLN A 137 17.35 -2.53 -16.67
CA GLN A 137 17.69 -3.60 -17.61
C GLN A 137 18.52 -3.00 -18.74
N LYS A 138 19.75 -3.49 -18.92
CA LYS A 138 20.46 -3.33 -20.19
C LYS A 138 20.14 -4.57 -21.02
N MET A 139 19.60 -4.38 -22.22
CA MET A 139 19.49 -5.45 -23.21
C MET A 139 20.90 -6.01 -23.54
N GLY A 140 21.33 -7.07 -22.86
CA GLY A 140 22.67 -7.66 -23.03
C GLY A 140 23.09 -8.70 -21.99
N GLU A 141 22.47 -8.74 -20.81
CA GLU A 141 22.73 -9.78 -19.79
C GLU A 141 21.45 -10.55 -19.49
N VAL A 142 21.09 -11.44 -20.41
CA VAL A 142 20.22 -12.57 -20.10
C VAL A 142 21.16 -13.72 -19.68
N MET A 143 21.10 -14.11 -18.41
CA MET A 143 21.44 -15.48 -18.01
C MET A 143 20.15 -16.26 -17.79
#